data_AF-A0A117NSL0-F1
#
_entry.id   AF-A0A117NSL0-F1
#
_cell.length_a   1.000
_cell.length_b   1.000
_cell.length_c   1.000
_cell.angle_alpha   90.00
_cell.angle_beta   90.00
_cell.angle_gamma   90.00
#
_symmetry.space_group_name_H-M   'P 1'
#
loop_
_entity.id
_entity.type
_entity.pdbx_description
1 polymer ?
#
loop_
_entity_poly.entity_id
_entity_poly.type
_entity_poly.pdbx_seq_one_letter_code
_entity_poly.pdbx_strand_id
1 'polypeptide(L)'
;MMIIRAATDIPENTELTIWYLLPAPENQPMDFRHWGFECCCAMCADVRATEPRVLWARTRQREQIAMALGKKSRQRAEILIESLAKTYRHPLEQVLHLGLWEPLTSIAVVYDSLKQQDEAREAVSRALAAVGFVIEGGVEGPLVVKKWGFTMDNLVVAWIILGKSLLKVAPERAMQAERYARMAYLISVGEDASFDATYGMSLKVAYEPPSEEGQVEGWVV
;
A
#
# COMPACT_ATOMS: atom_id res chain seq x y z
N MET A 1 3.30 5.83 28.00
CA MET A 1 2.57 6.95 27.37
C MET A 1 1.86 6.41 26.15
N MET A 2 0.58 6.70 25.95
CA MET A 2 -0.18 6.32 24.76
C MET A 2 -0.46 7.59 23.96
N ILE A 3 -0.14 7.60 22.67
CA ILE A 3 -0.36 8.76 21.78
C ILE A 3 -1.41 8.35 20.75
N ILE A 4 -2.53 9.06 20.72
CA ILE A 4 -3.57 8.90 19.70
C ILE A 4 -3.49 10.11 18.77
N ARG A 5 -3.41 9.88 17.46
CA ARG A 5 -3.32 10.93 16.43
C ARG A 5 -4.51 10.80 15.47
N ALA A 6 -5.07 11.94 15.08
CA ALA A 6 -6.05 11.97 14.00
C ALA A 6 -5.34 11.66 12.66
N ALA A 7 -5.91 10.72 11.89
CA ALA A 7 -5.39 10.32 10.58
C ALA A 7 -6.01 11.14 9.43
N THR A 8 -7.01 11.97 9.70
CA THR A 8 -7.69 12.81 8.72
C THR A 8 -8.34 13.99 9.45
N ASP A 9 -8.87 14.95 8.70
CA ASP A 9 -9.67 16.01 9.27
C ASP A 9 -10.98 15.42 9.81
N ILE A 10 -11.29 15.72 11.07
CA ILE A 10 -12.46 15.20 11.76
C ILE A 10 -13.38 16.38 12.10
N PRO A 11 -14.59 16.45 11.53
CA PRO A 11 -15.54 17.50 11.86
C PRO A 11 -15.89 17.51 13.35
N GLU A 12 -16.28 18.68 13.86
CA GLU A 12 -16.74 18.82 15.24
C GLU A 12 -17.89 17.84 15.54
N ASN A 13 -17.92 17.31 16.76
CA ASN A 13 -18.94 16.37 17.24
C ASN A 13 -18.98 15.02 16.49
N THR A 14 -17.90 14.65 15.80
CA THR A 14 -17.73 13.30 15.24
C THR A 14 -17.16 12.35 16.31
N GLU A 15 -17.73 11.16 16.44
CA GLU A 15 -17.18 10.10 17.29
C GLU A 15 -15.76 9.73 16.86
N LEU A 16 -14.82 9.70 17.80
CA LEU A 16 -13.46 9.25 17.56
C LEU A 16 -13.38 7.73 17.66
N THR A 17 -13.04 7.07 16.56
CA THR A 17 -12.93 5.62 16.50
C THR A 17 -11.49 5.19 16.28
N ILE A 18 -11.07 4.10 16.95
CA ILE A 18 -9.78 3.44 16.70
C ILE A 18 -10.01 1.93 16.49
N TRP A 19 -9.09 1.28 15.78
CA TRP A 19 -9.14 -0.16 15.58
C TRP A 19 -8.63 -0.89 16.83
N TYR A 20 -9.51 -1.65 17.47
CA TYR A 20 -9.10 -2.50 18.60
C TYR A 20 -8.39 -3.77 18.16
N LEU A 21 -8.69 -4.24 16.94
CA LEU A 21 -8.04 -5.35 16.27
C LEU A 21 -7.70 -4.91 14.84
N LEU A 22 -6.52 -5.27 14.37
CA LEU A 22 -6.03 -4.99 13.02
C LEU A 22 -6.91 -5.73 12.00
N PRO A 23 -7.69 -5.06 11.12
CA PRO A 23 -8.45 -5.76 10.10
C PRO A 23 -7.54 -6.45 9.11
N ALA A 24 -7.77 -7.74 8.93
CA ALA A 24 -7.10 -8.57 7.94
C ALA A 24 -8.14 -9.46 7.26
N PRO A 25 -7.96 -9.86 6.00
CA PRO A 25 -8.91 -10.73 5.31
C PRO A 25 -9.25 -12.02 6.09
N GLU A 26 -8.30 -12.52 6.88
CA GLU A 26 -8.42 -13.75 7.67
C GLU A 26 -9.28 -13.57 8.92
N ASN A 27 -9.39 -12.34 9.44
CA ASN A 27 -10.04 -12.03 10.71
C ASN A 27 -11.40 -11.34 10.51
N GLN A 28 -11.96 -11.42 9.30
CA GLN A 28 -13.26 -10.84 8.94
C GLN A 28 -14.37 -11.91 8.90
N PRO A 29 -15.57 -11.65 9.46
CA PRO A 29 -15.93 -10.44 10.21
C PRO A 29 -15.24 -10.43 11.58
N MET A 30 -15.00 -9.22 12.12
CA MET A 30 -14.32 -9.07 13.41
C MET A 30 -15.17 -9.65 14.54
N ASP A 31 -14.57 -10.51 15.38
CA ASP A 31 -15.25 -11.12 16.52
C ASP A 31 -14.99 -10.36 17.83
N PHE A 32 -15.95 -9.51 18.20
CA PHE A 32 -15.92 -8.76 19.47
C PHE A 32 -16.90 -9.30 20.51
N ARG A 33 -17.38 -10.56 20.37
CA ARG A 33 -18.33 -11.14 21.33
C ARG A 33 -17.78 -11.19 22.76
N HIS A 34 -16.47 -11.32 22.91
CA HIS A 34 -15.79 -11.24 24.22
C HIS A 34 -15.86 -9.86 24.88
N TRP A 35 -16.14 -8.80 24.11
CA TRP A 35 -16.44 -7.44 24.59
C TRP A 35 -17.95 -7.13 24.62
N GLY A 36 -18.81 -8.11 24.33
CA GLY A 36 -20.26 -7.98 24.47
C GLY A 36 -20.95 -7.21 23.33
N PHE A 37 -20.31 -7.04 22.17
CA PHE A 37 -20.96 -6.43 21.00
C PHE A 37 -20.59 -7.12 19.69
N GLU A 38 -21.41 -6.90 18.66
CA GLU A 38 -21.13 -7.31 17.28
C GLU A 38 -20.78 -6.09 16.43
N CYS A 39 -19.70 -6.17 15.64
CA CYS A 39 -19.31 -5.05 14.78
C CYS A 39 -20.31 -4.86 13.64
N CYS A 40 -20.90 -3.67 13.54
CA CYS A 40 -21.81 -3.27 12.46
C CYS A 40 -21.17 -2.38 11.39
N CYS A 41 -19.83 -2.21 11.39
CA CYS A 41 -19.16 -1.39 10.39
C CYS A 41 -19.37 -1.95 8.98
N ALA A 42 -19.24 -1.10 7.96
CA ALA A 42 -19.48 -1.44 6.56
C ALA A 42 -18.71 -2.69 6.09
N MET A 43 -17.47 -2.86 6.55
CA MET A 43 -16.65 -4.04 6.24
C MET A 43 -17.21 -5.33 6.82
N CYS A 44 -17.61 -5.33 8.10
CA CYS A 44 -18.18 -6.52 8.73
C CYS A 44 -19.56 -6.84 8.16
N ALA A 45 -20.34 -5.83 7.80
CA ALA A 45 -21.62 -5.99 7.12
C ALA A 45 -21.44 -6.62 5.72
N ASP A 46 -20.50 -6.13 4.91
CA ASP A 46 -20.19 -6.67 3.58
C ASP A 46 -19.77 -8.15 3.64
N VAL A 47 -18.89 -8.50 4.59
CA VAL A 47 -18.40 -9.87 4.74
C VAL A 47 -19.55 -10.81 5.14
N ARG A 48 -20.43 -10.40 6.07
CA ARG A 48 -21.61 -11.19 6.44
C ARG A 48 -22.61 -11.35 5.29
N ALA A 49 -22.74 -10.33 4.43
CA ALA A 49 -23.61 -10.37 3.25
C ALA A 49 -22.99 -11.14 2.05
N THR A 50 -21.70 -11.46 2.12
CA THR A 50 -20.98 -12.19 1.09
C THR A 50 -21.14 -13.69 1.28
N GLU A 51 -21.47 -14.41 0.20
CA GLU A 51 -21.60 -15.87 0.25
C GLU A 51 -20.29 -16.54 0.69
N PRO A 52 -20.33 -17.55 1.57
CA PRO A 52 -19.13 -18.23 2.04
C PRO A 52 -18.23 -18.71 0.88
N ARG A 53 -18.81 -19.25 -0.19
CA ARG A 53 -18.06 -19.71 -1.37
C ARG A 53 -17.21 -18.61 -2.00
N VAL A 54 -17.69 -17.36 -2.00
CA VAL A 54 -16.94 -16.20 -2.52
C VAL A 54 -15.79 -15.86 -1.59
N LEU A 55 -16.00 -15.87 -0.26
CA LEU A 55 -14.93 -15.66 0.72
C LEU A 55 -13.83 -16.73 0.60
N TRP A 56 -14.22 -18.00 0.50
CA TRP A 56 -13.28 -19.10 0.24
C TRP A 56 -12.52 -18.92 -1.07
N ALA A 57 -13.19 -18.45 -2.13
CA ALA A 57 -12.54 -18.16 -3.41
C ALA A 57 -11.50 -17.03 -3.27
N ARG A 58 -11.80 -15.95 -2.53
CA ARG A 58 -10.87 -14.85 -2.27
C ARG A 58 -9.58 -15.35 -1.61
N THR A 59 -9.69 -16.16 -0.55
CA THR A 59 -8.52 -16.74 0.14
C THR A 59 -7.68 -17.59 -0.81
N ARG A 60 -8.31 -18.52 -1.53
CA ARG A 60 -7.62 -19.39 -2.49
C ARG A 60 -6.97 -18.61 -3.62
N GLN A 61 -7.59 -17.54 -4.12
CA GLN A 61 -7.03 -16.69 -5.16
C GLN A 61 -5.78 -15.96 -4.68
N ARG A 62 -5.75 -15.45 -3.43
CA ARG A 62 -4.55 -14.83 -2.85
C ARG A 62 -3.38 -15.80 -2.79
N GLU A 63 -3.60 -17.04 -2.36
CA GLU A 63 -2.57 -18.09 -2.38
C GLU A 63 -2.08 -18.37 -3.82
N GLN A 64 -2.99 -18.43 -4.79
CA GLN A 64 -2.64 -18.63 -6.20
C GLN A 64 -1.85 -17.47 -6.78
N ILE A 65 -2.13 -16.23 -6.36
CA ILE A 65 -1.36 -15.05 -6.76
C ILE A 65 0.05 -15.14 -6.18
N ALA A 66 0.19 -15.41 -4.88
CA ALA A 66 1.49 -15.58 -4.24
C ALA A 66 2.34 -16.67 -4.94
N MET A 67 1.73 -17.82 -5.24
CA MET A 67 2.38 -18.89 -6.01
C MET A 67 2.77 -18.45 -7.44
N ALA A 68 1.92 -17.69 -8.13
CA ALA A 68 2.20 -17.19 -9.48
C ALA A 68 3.39 -16.22 -9.47
N LEU A 69 3.43 -15.29 -8.51
CA LEU A 69 4.54 -14.35 -8.33
C LEU A 69 5.84 -15.07 -7.95
N GLY A 70 5.79 -16.04 -7.04
CA GLY A 70 6.96 -16.86 -6.67
C GLY A 70 7.53 -17.67 -7.85
N LYS A 71 6.66 -18.13 -8.77
CA LYS A 71 7.05 -18.78 -10.03
C LYS A 71 7.38 -17.79 -11.15
N LYS A 72 7.45 -16.49 -10.87
CA LYS A 72 7.70 -15.40 -11.83
C LYS A 72 6.70 -15.37 -13.00
N SER A 73 5.49 -15.88 -12.79
CA SER A 73 4.41 -15.87 -13.77
C SER A 73 3.55 -14.60 -13.63
N ARG A 74 4.11 -13.46 -14.06
CA ARG A 74 3.48 -12.14 -13.92
C ARG A 74 2.08 -12.07 -14.53
N GLN A 75 1.94 -12.49 -15.79
CA GLN A 75 0.65 -12.49 -16.50
C GLN A 75 -0.44 -13.26 -15.76
N ARG A 76 -0.07 -14.40 -15.16
CA ARG A 76 -1.01 -15.19 -14.36
C ARG A 76 -1.42 -14.45 -13.09
N ALA A 77 -0.47 -13.78 -12.43
CA ALA A 77 -0.77 -12.96 -11.25
C ALA A 77 -1.71 -11.79 -11.61
N GLU A 78 -1.46 -11.09 -12.71
CA GLU A 78 -2.32 -10.00 -13.21
C GLU A 78 -3.77 -10.48 -13.40
N ILE A 79 -3.96 -11.59 -14.12
CA ILE A 79 -5.29 -12.17 -14.36
C ILE A 79 -5.99 -12.55 -13.05
N LEU A 80 -5.26 -13.14 -12.09
CA LEU A 80 -5.81 -13.55 -10.81
C LEU A 80 -6.17 -12.34 -9.92
N ILE A 81 -5.37 -11.27 -9.94
CA ILE A 81 -5.66 -10.02 -9.23
C ILE A 81 -6.94 -9.37 -9.76
N GLU A 82 -7.09 -9.28 -11.08
CA GLU A 82 -8.33 -8.74 -11.68
C GLU A 82 -9.55 -9.61 -11.37
N SER A 83 -9.37 -10.93 -11.37
CA SER A 83 -10.42 -11.86 -10.97
C SER A 83 -10.79 -11.71 -9.49
N LEU A 84 -9.81 -11.50 -8.61
CA LEU A 84 -10.03 -11.26 -7.19
C LEU A 84 -10.78 -9.93 -6.96
N ALA A 85 -10.40 -8.87 -7.67
CA ALA A 85 -11.06 -7.56 -7.58
C ALA A 85 -12.55 -7.65 -7.93
N LYS A 86 -12.91 -8.44 -8.95
CA LYS A 86 -14.31 -8.67 -9.35
C LYS A 86 -15.17 -9.39 -8.30
N THR A 87 -14.56 -9.98 -7.27
CA THR A 87 -15.33 -10.62 -6.19
C THR A 87 -15.91 -9.62 -5.20
N TYR A 88 -15.44 -8.36 -5.20
CA TYR A 88 -15.95 -7.29 -4.34
C TYR A 88 -17.18 -6.63 -4.98
N ARG A 89 -18.29 -6.58 -4.24
CA ARG A 89 -19.57 -6.06 -4.74
C ARG A 89 -19.68 -4.54 -4.62
N HIS A 90 -19.15 -4.00 -3.53
CA HIS A 90 -19.21 -2.58 -3.22
C HIS A 90 -17.91 -1.89 -3.66
N PRO A 91 -17.99 -0.63 -4.11
CA PRO A 91 -16.80 0.14 -4.48
C PRO A 91 -16.02 0.58 -3.24
N LEU A 92 -14.77 1.04 -3.43
CA LEU A 92 -13.82 1.34 -2.36
C LEU A 92 -14.26 2.50 -1.45
N GLU A 93 -15.10 3.40 -1.96
CA GLU A 93 -15.69 4.51 -1.21
C GLU A 93 -16.68 4.01 -0.14
N GLN A 94 -17.23 2.81 -0.31
CA GLN A 94 -18.19 2.19 0.60
C GLN A 94 -17.53 1.14 1.50
N VAL A 95 -16.68 0.28 0.94
CA VAL A 95 -16.10 -0.88 1.65
C VAL A 95 -14.65 -1.09 1.22
N LEU A 96 -13.75 -1.23 2.20
CA LEU A 96 -12.34 -1.52 1.94
C LEU A 96 -12.14 -2.92 1.35
N HIS A 97 -11.28 -3.05 0.35
CA HIS A 97 -10.96 -4.32 -0.30
C HIS A 97 -9.66 -4.89 0.25
N LEU A 98 -9.62 -5.20 1.55
CA LEU A 98 -8.39 -5.60 2.25
C LEU A 98 -7.67 -6.82 1.64
N GLY A 99 -8.34 -7.66 0.88
CA GLY A 99 -7.69 -8.80 0.22
C GLY A 99 -6.83 -8.42 -0.99
N LEU A 100 -6.94 -7.19 -1.49
CA LEU A 100 -6.23 -6.73 -2.70
C LEU A 100 -4.88 -6.08 -2.41
N TRP A 101 -4.68 -5.45 -1.25
CA TRP A 101 -3.50 -4.60 -1.03
C TRP A 101 -2.19 -5.39 -1.10
N GLU A 102 -2.14 -6.60 -0.54
CA GLU A 102 -0.94 -7.44 -0.51
C GLU A 102 -0.59 -7.97 -1.91
N PRO A 103 -1.55 -8.57 -2.67
CA PRO A 103 -1.34 -8.90 -4.07
C PRO A 103 -0.86 -7.74 -4.94
N LEU A 104 -1.47 -6.55 -4.79
CA LEU A 104 -1.15 -5.37 -5.57
C LEU A 104 0.24 -4.81 -5.21
N THR A 105 0.58 -4.78 -3.93
CA THR A 105 1.93 -4.38 -3.48
C THR A 105 2.98 -5.37 -3.98
N SER A 106 2.69 -6.67 -3.93
CA SER A 106 3.61 -7.71 -4.38
C SER A 106 3.89 -7.66 -5.88
N ILE A 107 2.86 -7.43 -6.70
CA ILE A 107 3.08 -7.25 -8.15
C ILE A 107 3.76 -5.93 -8.48
N ALA A 108 3.53 -4.87 -7.69
CA ALA A 108 4.26 -3.61 -7.84
C ALA A 108 5.78 -3.78 -7.62
N VAL A 109 6.20 -4.62 -6.67
CA VAL A 109 7.62 -4.98 -6.48
C VAL A 109 8.19 -5.63 -7.75
N VAL A 110 7.40 -6.50 -8.40
CA VAL A 110 7.82 -7.12 -9.67
C VAL A 110 7.96 -6.08 -10.77
N TYR A 111 7.00 -5.16 -10.92
CA TYR A 111 7.10 -4.08 -11.89
C TYR A 111 8.30 -3.15 -11.64
N ASP A 112 8.57 -2.77 -10.39
CA ASP A 112 9.76 -1.97 -10.03
C ASP A 112 11.06 -2.68 -10.41
N SER A 113 11.15 -3.99 -10.13
CA SER A 113 12.31 -4.81 -10.48
C SER A 113 12.56 -4.87 -12.00
N LEU A 114 11.49 -4.79 -12.79
CA LEU A 114 11.51 -4.76 -14.25
C LEU A 114 11.57 -3.34 -14.83
N LYS A 115 11.69 -2.31 -13.98
CA LYS A 115 11.69 -0.88 -14.35
C LYS A 115 10.43 -0.42 -15.10
N GLN A 116 9.31 -1.10 -14.86
CA GLN A 116 7.98 -0.78 -15.37
C GLN A 116 7.28 0.20 -14.42
N GLN A 117 7.69 1.46 -14.47
CA GLN A 117 7.34 2.45 -13.44
C GLN A 117 5.88 2.89 -13.48
N ASP A 118 5.25 2.89 -14.66
CA ASP A 118 3.83 3.24 -14.79
C ASP A 118 2.93 2.15 -14.21
N GLU A 119 3.24 0.89 -14.50
CA GLU A 119 2.53 -0.26 -13.95
C GLU A 119 2.77 -0.41 -12.44
N ALA A 120 4.00 -0.16 -11.96
CA ALA A 120 4.31 -0.14 -10.54
C ALA A 120 3.49 0.92 -9.80
N ARG A 121 3.42 2.14 -10.36
CA ARG A 121 2.67 3.26 -9.80
C ARG A 121 1.17 3.00 -9.77
N GLU A 122 0.61 2.45 -10.84
CA GLU A 122 -0.81 2.08 -10.89
C GLU A 122 -1.14 1.00 -9.85
N ALA A 123 -0.32 -0.06 -9.77
CA ALA A 123 -0.50 -1.12 -8.80
C ALA A 123 -0.43 -0.60 -7.35
N VAL A 124 0.53 0.29 -7.03
CA VAL A 124 0.62 0.93 -5.71
C VAL A 124 -0.61 1.80 -5.42
N SER A 125 -1.06 2.62 -6.38
CA SER A 125 -2.25 3.47 -6.23
C SER A 125 -3.47 2.63 -5.85
N ARG A 126 -3.69 1.53 -6.57
CA ARG A 126 -4.76 0.57 -6.27
C ARG A 126 -4.57 -0.11 -4.91
N ALA A 127 -3.34 -0.46 -4.53
CA ALA A 127 -3.07 -1.09 -3.24
C ALA A 127 -3.41 -0.16 -2.06
N LEU A 128 -3.02 1.12 -2.16
CA LEU A 128 -3.31 2.14 -1.16
C LEU A 128 -4.81 2.45 -1.12
N ALA A 129 -5.48 2.55 -2.27
CA ALA A 129 -6.93 2.72 -2.33
C ALA A 129 -7.69 1.55 -1.69
N ALA A 130 -7.21 0.31 -1.87
CA ALA A 130 -7.81 -0.90 -1.30
C ALA A 130 -7.91 -0.89 0.24
N VAL A 131 -7.03 -0.13 0.90
CA VAL A 131 -7.00 0.05 2.36
C VAL A 131 -7.49 1.43 2.79
N GLY A 132 -8.06 2.21 1.88
CA GLY A 132 -8.81 3.43 2.18
C GLY A 132 -8.03 4.73 2.09
N PHE A 133 -6.83 4.72 1.50
CA PHE A 133 -6.15 5.98 1.16
C PHE A 133 -6.90 6.68 0.02
N VAL A 134 -7.00 8.00 0.13
CA VAL A 134 -7.42 8.87 -0.97
C VAL A 134 -6.24 9.77 -1.31
N ILE A 135 -5.68 9.54 -2.50
CA ILE A 135 -4.46 10.21 -2.98
C ILE A 135 -4.81 10.96 -4.25
N GLU A 136 -4.35 12.20 -4.35
CA GLU A 136 -4.48 13.05 -5.53
C GLU A 136 -3.11 13.41 -6.11
N GLY A 137 -3.09 13.70 -7.41
CA GLY A 137 -1.90 14.13 -8.14
C GLY A 137 -0.87 13.01 -8.34
N GLY A 138 0.42 13.36 -8.33
CA GLY A 138 1.50 12.44 -8.64
C GLY A 138 2.38 12.99 -9.76
N VAL A 139 2.18 12.54 -10.99
CA VAL A 139 2.99 13.03 -12.14
C VAL A 139 2.52 14.40 -12.60
N GLU A 140 1.22 14.59 -12.79
CA GLU A 140 0.65 15.80 -13.39
C GLU A 140 0.30 16.89 -12.35
N GLY A 141 0.58 16.66 -11.06
CA GLY A 141 0.22 17.59 -10.00
C GLY A 141 0.80 17.24 -8.63
N PRO A 142 0.58 18.09 -7.60
CA PRO A 142 1.00 17.82 -6.23
C PRO A 142 0.51 16.47 -5.72
N LEU A 143 1.44 15.64 -5.23
CA LEU A 143 1.10 14.38 -4.59
C LEU A 143 0.57 14.68 -3.19
N VAL A 144 -0.73 14.45 -2.97
CA VAL A 144 -1.41 14.80 -1.71
C VAL A 144 -2.23 13.62 -1.21
N VAL A 145 -2.02 13.24 0.06
CA VAL A 145 -2.92 12.34 0.78
C VAL A 145 -4.08 13.17 1.36
N LYS A 146 -5.28 13.03 0.80
CA LYS A 146 -6.50 13.66 1.31
C LYS A 146 -7.08 12.93 2.51
N LYS A 147 -6.95 11.61 2.51
CA LYS A 147 -7.39 10.74 3.58
C LYS A 147 -6.36 9.64 3.76
N TRP A 148 -5.86 9.48 4.97
CA TRP A 148 -5.04 8.33 5.30
C TRP A 148 -5.92 7.09 5.41
N GLY A 149 -5.47 6.01 4.77
CA GLY A 149 -6.08 4.72 4.91
C GLY A 149 -5.57 3.98 6.13
N PHE A 150 -5.89 2.70 6.17
CA PHE A 150 -5.34 1.78 7.15
C PHE A 150 -3.85 1.60 6.93
N THR A 151 -3.04 2.02 7.89
CA THR A 151 -1.57 2.08 7.78
C THR A 151 -0.95 0.90 8.53
N MET A 152 -0.30 0.01 7.77
CA MET A 152 0.41 -1.17 8.25
C MET A 152 1.89 -1.06 7.87
N ASP A 153 2.74 -1.74 8.62
CA ASP A 153 4.19 -1.78 8.44
C ASP A 153 4.62 -2.07 6.98
N ASN A 154 3.97 -3.05 6.35
CA ASN A 154 4.25 -3.45 4.98
C ASN A 154 3.81 -2.42 3.90
N LEU A 155 2.91 -1.48 4.22
CA LEU A 155 2.48 -0.45 3.26
C LEU A 155 3.53 0.64 3.07
N VAL A 156 4.54 0.72 3.94
CA VAL A 156 5.72 1.58 3.73
C VAL A 156 6.42 1.23 2.42
N VAL A 157 6.45 -0.05 2.05
CA VAL A 157 7.04 -0.53 0.78
C VAL A 157 6.28 0.04 -0.42
N ALA A 158 4.95 0.14 -0.35
CA ALA A 158 4.16 0.72 -1.43
C ALA A 158 4.53 2.19 -1.67
N TRP A 159 4.68 2.99 -0.60
CA TRP A 159 5.14 4.38 -0.70
C TRP A 159 6.56 4.52 -1.25
N ILE A 160 7.47 3.60 -0.88
CA ILE A 160 8.85 3.57 -1.43
C ILE A 160 8.81 3.30 -2.94
N ILE A 161 8.02 2.32 -3.39
CA ILE A 161 7.86 2.02 -4.82
C ILE A 161 7.28 3.22 -5.56
N LEU A 162 6.27 3.89 -4.99
CA LEU A 162 5.72 5.12 -5.57
C LEU A 162 6.80 6.20 -5.71
N GLY A 163 7.61 6.43 -4.67
CA GLY A 163 8.72 7.37 -4.73
C GLY A 163 9.72 7.06 -5.85
N LYS A 164 10.14 5.79 -5.95
CA LYS A 164 11.03 5.33 -7.04
C LYS A 164 10.42 5.58 -8.43
N SER A 165 9.13 5.28 -8.60
CA SER A 165 8.44 5.45 -9.87
C SER A 165 8.35 6.91 -10.31
N LEU A 166 8.29 7.82 -9.35
CA LEU A 166 8.21 9.25 -9.61
C LEU A 166 9.59 9.90 -9.79
N LEU A 167 10.68 9.25 -9.40
CA LEU A 167 11.98 9.91 -9.26
C LEU A 167 12.50 10.51 -10.57
N LYS A 168 12.27 9.85 -11.71
CA LYS A 168 12.72 10.34 -13.02
C LYS A 168 11.77 11.35 -13.67
N VAL A 169 10.49 11.31 -13.32
CA VAL A 169 9.44 12.08 -14.02
C VAL A 169 8.92 13.26 -13.21
N ALA A 170 8.98 13.18 -11.88
CA ALA A 170 8.54 14.21 -10.95
C ALA A 170 9.33 14.12 -9.62
N PRO A 171 10.63 14.52 -9.60
CA PRO A 171 11.51 14.33 -8.45
C PRO A 171 10.99 14.93 -7.14
N GLU A 172 10.35 16.09 -7.19
CA GLU A 172 9.73 16.71 -6.00
C GLU A 172 8.61 15.86 -5.41
N ARG A 173 7.89 15.13 -6.27
CA ARG A 173 6.78 14.25 -5.90
C ARG A 173 7.31 12.93 -5.37
N ALA A 174 8.45 12.46 -5.87
CA ALA A 174 9.20 11.37 -5.28
C ALA A 174 9.64 11.68 -3.84
N MET A 175 10.19 12.86 -3.59
CA MET A 175 10.53 13.31 -2.23
C MET A 175 9.28 13.38 -1.33
N GLN A 176 8.15 13.84 -1.88
CA GLN A 176 6.89 13.84 -1.13
C GLN A 176 6.38 12.42 -0.81
N ALA A 177 6.52 11.47 -1.74
CA ALA A 177 6.18 10.07 -1.50
C ALA A 177 7.08 9.45 -0.42
N GLU A 178 8.38 9.79 -0.39
CA GLU A 178 9.27 9.38 0.71
C GLU A 178 8.81 9.96 2.05
N ARG A 179 8.43 11.23 2.11
CA ARG A 179 7.86 11.82 3.33
C ARG A 179 6.62 11.06 3.80
N TYR A 180 5.76 10.65 2.87
CA TYR A 180 4.61 9.81 3.20
C TYR A 180 5.01 8.38 3.63
N ALA A 181 6.08 7.80 3.08
CA ALA A 181 6.64 6.53 3.55
C ALA A 181 7.11 6.64 5.01
N ARG A 182 7.85 7.70 5.35
CA ARG A 182 8.30 7.97 6.73
C ARG A 182 7.13 8.20 7.68
N MET A 183 6.11 8.94 7.23
CA MET A 183 4.90 9.15 8.03
C MET A 183 4.14 7.84 8.26
N ALA A 184 4.00 7.00 7.23
CA ALA A 184 3.36 5.69 7.36
C ALA A 184 4.13 4.80 8.35
N TYR A 185 5.46 4.81 8.28
CA TYR A 185 6.33 4.11 9.21
C TYR A 185 6.15 4.61 10.65
N LEU A 186 6.16 5.93 10.85
CA LEU A 186 5.92 6.56 12.15
C LEU A 186 4.56 6.17 12.73
N ILE A 187 3.51 6.09 11.91
CA ILE A 187 2.17 5.66 12.33
C ILE A 187 2.18 4.19 12.78
N SER A 188 2.83 3.30 12.02
CA SER A 188 2.82 1.86 12.31
C SER A 188 3.79 1.43 13.41
N VAL A 189 4.98 2.02 13.47
CA VAL A 189 6.06 1.63 14.40
C VAL A 189 6.08 2.51 15.65
N GLY A 190 5.59 3.75 15.55
CA GLY A 190 5.58 4.72 16.65
C GLY A 190 6.85 5.57 16.75
N GLU A 191 7.82 5.38 15.85
CA GLU A 191 9.06 6.17 15.72
C GLU A 191 9.52 6.22 14.26
N ASP A 192 10.44 7.12 13.92
CA ASP A 192 10.99 7.28 12.56
C ASP A 192 12.53 7.25 12.50
N ALA A 193 13.20 7.12 13.65
CA ALA A 193 14.66 7.10 13.74
C ALA A 193 15.25 5.82 13.12
N SER A 194 14.54 4.70 13.19
CA SER A 194 14.98 3.44 12.59
C SER A 194 14.52 3.24 11.14
N PHE A 195 13.83 4.22 10.54
CA PHE A 195 13.37 4.17 9.15
C PHE A 195 14.51 3.93 8.16
N ASP A 196 15.60 4.69 8.26
CA ASP A 196 16.71 4.58 7.31
C ASP A 196 17.52 3.28 7.48
N ALA A 197 17.59 2.74 8.69
CA ALA A 197 18.17 1.43 8.93
C ALA A 197 17.31 0.31 8.30
N THR A 198 15.99 0.46 8.33
CA THR A 198 15.03 -0.52 7.81
C THR A 198 14.91 -0.44 6.28
N TYR A 199 14.80 0.77 5.73
CA TYR A 199 14.43 1.02 4.33
C TYR A 199 15.41 1.90 3.55
N GLY A 200 16.37 2.57 4.21
CA GLY A 200 17.24 3.58 3.59
C GLY A 200 18.11 3.05 2.45
N MET A 201 18.44 1.75 2.42
CA MET A 201 19.11 1.13 1.26
C MET A 201 18.21 1.11 0.02
N SER A 202 16.89 0.99 0.17
CA SER A 202 15.96 0.91 -0.96
C SER A 202 15.76 2.26 -1.66
N LEU A 203 15.93 3.38 -0.95
CA LEU A 203 15.77 4.73 -1.49
C LEU A 203 17.09 5.29 -2.06
N LYS A 204 18.24 4.99 -1.43
CA LYS A 204 19.56 5.45 -1.89
C LYS A 204 19.97 4.87 -3.24
N VAL A 205 19.63 3.61 -3.53
CA VAL A 205 19.86 2.96 -4.84
C VAL A 205 19.07 3.65 -5.97
N ALA A 206 18.00 4.39 -5.66
CA ALA A 206 17.24 5.13 -6.67
C ALA A 206 17.87 6.49 -6.97
N TYR A 207 18.56 7.11 -6.00
CA TYR A 207 19.03 8.49 -6.06
C TYR A 207 20.48 8.64 -6.57
N GLU A 208 21.14 7.62 -7.14
CA GLU A 208 22.47 7.86 -7.72
C GLU A 208 22.35 8.83 -8.91
N PRO A 209 22.89 10.07 -8.80
CA PRO A 209 22.97 10.96 -9.95
C PRO A 209 23.98 10.36 -10.94
N PRO A 210 23.87 10.65 -12.25
CA PRO A 210 24.93 10.32 -13.18
C PRO A 210 26.19 11.03 -12.68
N SER A 211 27.25 10.28 -12.39
CA SER A 211 28.56 10.86 -12.14
C SER A 211 28.99 11.60 -13.41
N GLU A 212 28.89 12.93 -13.40
CA GLU A 212 29.66 13.79 -14.30
C GLU A 212 31.12 13.75 -13.85
N GLU A 213 31.85 12.71 -14.24
CA GLU A 213 33.31 12.81 -14.34
C GLU A 213 33.72 12.31 -15.73
N GLY A 214 33.87 13.29 -16.61
CA GLY A 214 34.50 13.15 -17.90
C GLY A 214 35.97 12.78 -17.77
N GLN A 215 36.41 12.01 -18.76
CA GLN A 215 37.73 12.04 -19.38
C GLN A 215 38.83 12.78 -18.61
N VAL A 216 39.74 12.00 -18.02
CA VAL A 216 41.16 12.33 -18.16
C VAL A 216 41.88 11.08 -18.67
N GLU A 217 42.42 11.23 -19.87
CA GLU A 217 43.30 10.29 -20.54
C GLU A 217 44.48 9.91 -19.65
N GLY A 218 44.64 8.61 -19.39
CA GLY A 218 45.89 8.05 -18.89
C GLY A 218 46.78 7.66 -20.07
N TRP A 219 47.74 8.51 -20.41
CA TRP A 219 48.94 8.07 -21.11
C TRP A 219 49.84 7.26 -20.17
N VAL A 220 50.37 6.19 -20.74
CA VAL A 220 51.42 5.26 -20.30
C VAL A 220 52.60 5.95 -19.58
N VAL A 221 53.03 5.45 -18.41
CA VAL A 221 54.17 4.52 -18.16
C VAL A 221 53.98 3.90 -16.77
#